data_AF-K1UKH7-F1
#
_entry.id   AF-K1UKH7-F1
#
_cell.length_a   1.000
_cell.length_b   1.000
_cell.length_c   1.000
_cell.angle_alpha   90.00
_cell.angle_beta   90.00
_cell.angle_gamma   90.00
#
_symmetry.space_group_name_H-M   'P 1'
#
loop_
_entity.id
_entity.type
_entity.pdbx_description
1 polymer ?
#
loop_
_entity_poly.entity_id
_entity_poly.type
_entity_poly.pdbx_seq_one_letter_code
_entity_poly.pdbx_strand_id
1 'polypeptide(L)'
;MEKRGIQTNIGNLNREIRAANRLMKSIRQLIQNLKGWITELGEKRKELLAQKAAEEATLLPNLLMKYMEIRKEERKDWTRAGQNRGTSQDLKAVSEALSYLRQKGLSTVEDLEAFLESSGKSAADYRNQMKPKEARSKVIDGILASRTDCKECKPVYEKYQKIFFKKTKEKFKQEHPEVARYAKAAAYLAKHPDDKDSTQKELQEEQETLLEEIAALKTP
;
A
#
# COMPACT_ATOMS: atom_id res chain seq x y z
N MET A 1 -95.07 9.35 -5.88
CA MET A 1 -94.49 10.71 -5.77
C MET A 1 -93.09 10.74 -6.39
N GLU A 2 -92.07 10.07 -5.84
CA GLU A 2 -90.72 10.05 -6.45
C GLU A 2 -90.64 9.37 -7.83
N LYS A 3 -91.35 8.26 -8.07
CA LYS A 3 -91.46 7.61 -9.41
C LYS A 3 -92.14 8.50 -10.48
N ARG A 4 -92.79 9.59 -10.07
CA ARG A 4 -93.42 10.59 -10.94
C ARG A 4 -92.55 11.85 -11.14
N GLY A 5 -91.31 11.85 -10.66
CA GLY A 5 -90.36 12.96 -10.84
C GLY A 5 -90.49 14.12 -9.84
N ILE A 6 -91.45 14.07 -8.91
CA ILE A 6 -91.67 15.11 -7.90
C ILE A 6 -90.70 14.89 -6.74
N GLN A 7 -89.83 15.87 -6.46
CA GLN A 7 -88.92 15.84 -5.32
C GLN A 7 -89.70 15.84 -4.00
N THR A 8 -89.33 14.95 -3.10
CA THR A 8 -89.85 14.90 -1.72
C THR A 8 -88.70 15.01 -0.74
N ASN A 9 -88.93 15.56 0.46
CA ASN A 9 -87.89 15.70 1.48
C ASN A 9 -87.23 14.35 1.83
N ILE A 10 -88.04 13.29 1.94
CA ILE A 10 -87.57 11.90 2.16
C ILE A 10 -86.72 11.41 0.99
N GLY A 11 -87.10 11.78 -0.23
CA GLY A 11 -86.40 11.45 -1.46
C GLY A 11 -85.03 12.10 -1.61
N ASN A 12 -84.92 13.36 -1.19
CA ASN A 12 -83.66 14.09 -1.15
C ASN A 12 -82.73 13.52 -0.07
N LEU A 13 -83.26 13.25 1.13
CA LEU A 13 -82.53 12.56 2.21
C LEU A 13 -81.93 11.21 1.74
N ASN A 14 -82.71 10.39 1.03
CA ASN A 14 -82.23 9.10 0.51
C ASN A 14 -81.14 9.23 -0.58
N ARG A 15 -81.08 10.36 -1.30
CA ARG A 15 -80.02 10.64 -2.27
C ARG A 15 -78.74 11.10 -1.56
N GLU A 16 -78.87 11.95 -0.55
CA GLU A 16 -77.75 12.40 0.29
C GLU A 16 -77.10 11.23 1.04
N ILE A 17 -77.90 10.34 1.64
CA ILE A 17 -77.40 9.12 2.29
C ILE A 17 -76.60 8.25 1.31
N ARG A 18 -77.08 8.10 0.06
CA ARG A 18 -76.36 7.35 -0.98
C ARG A 18 -75.05 8.02 -1.39
N ALA A 19 -75.05 9.35 -1.52
CA ALA A 19 -73.83 10.11 -1.83
C ALA A 19 -72.80 9.98 -0.70
N ALA A 20 -73.23 10.15 0.56
CA ALA A 20 -72.38 9.98 1.74
C ALA A 20 -71.79 8.56 1.85
N ASN A 21 -72.58 7.52 1.58
CA ASN A 21 -72.10 6.14 1.59
C ASN A 21 -71.08 5.85 0.47
N ARG A 22 -71.26 6.43 -0.72
CA ARG A 22 -70.27 6.34 -1.81
C ARG A 22 -68.96 7.02 -1.42
N LEU A 23 -69.03 8.19 -0.79
CA LEU A 23 -67.88 8.91 -0.27
C LEU A 23 -67.16 8.10 0.83
N MET A 24 -67.91 7.50 1.75
CA MET A 24 -67.33 6.66 2.80
C MET A 24 -66.61 5.43 2.21
N LYS A 25 -67.16 4.84 1.14
CA LYS A 25 -66.53 3.72 0.41
C LYS A 25 -65.23 4.16 -0.27
N SER A 26 -65.20 5.32 -0.93
CA SER A 26 -63.98 5.83 -1.57
C SER A 26 -62.91 6.18 -0.55
N ILE A 27 -63.29 6.78 0.58
CA ILE A 27 -62.38 7.05 1.71
C ILE A 27 -61.77 5.75 2.23
N ARG A 28 -62.59 4.70 2.42
CA ARG A 28 -62.09 3.40 2.89
C ARG A 28 -61.09 2.78 1.91
N GLN A 29 -61.36 2.86 0.61
CA GLN A 29 -60.43 2.35 -0.41
C GLN A 29 -59.12 3.13 -0.40
N LEU A 30 -59.18 4.45 -0.30
CA LEU A 30 -58.01 5.31 -0.24
C LEU A 30 -57.16 4.98 1.00
N ILE A 31 -57.79 4.80 2.17
CA ILE A 31 -57.10 4.39 3.40
C ILE A 31 -56.40 3.03 3.22
N GLN A 32 -57.04 2.06 2.57
CA GLN A 32 -56.42 0.75 2.33
C GLN A 32 -55.22 0.85 1.38
N ASN A 33 -55.34 1.62 0.31
CA ASN A 33 -54.23 1.86 -0.62
C ASN A 33 -53.07 2.56 0.10
N LEU A 34 -53.34 3.58 0.92
CA LEU A 34 -52.32 4.27 1.71
C LEU A 34 -51.62 3.32 2.70
N LYS A 35 -52.35 2.42 3.35
CA LYS A 35 -51.76 1.42 4.23
C LYS A 35 -50.79 0.50 3.46
N GLY A 36 -51.17 0.07 2.25
CA GLY A 36 -50.30 -0.71 1.36
C GLY A 36 -49.03 0.04 0.97
N TRP A 37 -49.15 1.31 0.56
CA TRP A 37 -47.98 2.13 0.25
C TRP A 37 -47.07 2.38 1.45
N ILE A 38 -47.63 2.56 2.65
CA ILE A 38 -46.83 2.72 3.87
C ILE A 38 -46.03 1.45 4.17
N THR A 39 -46.61 0.25 3.96
CA THR A 39 -45.87 -1.00 4.16
C THR A 39 -44.74 -1.17 3.15
N GLU A 40 -45.00 -0.94 1.86
CA GLU A 40 -43.99 -1.04 0.80
C GLU A 40 -42.85 -0.02 0.99
N LEU A 41 -43.19 1.24 1.30
CA LEU A 41 -42.20 2.27 1.62
C LEU A 41 -41.39 1.93 2.86
N GLY A 42 -42.02 1.31 3.86
CA GLY A 42 -41.36 0.81 5.06
C GLY A 42 -40.30 -0.25 4.75
N GLU A 43 -40.60 -1.18 3.85
CA GLU A 43 -39.65 -2.21 3.38
C GLU A 43 -38.51 -1.59 2.58
N LYS A 44 -38.81 -0.73 1.61
CA LYS A 44 -37.78 -0.04 0.81
C LYS A 44 -36.85 0.83 1.66
N ARG A 45 -37.39 1.50 2.68
CA ARG A 45 -36.58 2.24 3.64
C ARG A 45 -35.61 1.33 4.41
N LYS A 46 -36.03 0.13 4.81
CA LYS A 46 -35.14 -0.83 5.50
C LYS A 46 -34.02 -1.32 4.59
N GLU A 47 -34.35 -1.67 3.34
CA GLU A 47 -33.36 -2.08 2.34
C GLU A 47 -32.29 -1.00 2.12
N LEU A 48 -32.72 0.25 1.93
CA LEU A 48 -31.82 1.39 1.71
C LEU A 48 -30.95 1.66 2.94
N LEU A 49 -31.50 1.59 4.15
CA LEU A 49 -30.71 1.72 5.37
C LEU A 49 -29.67 0.60 5.52
N ALA A 50 -30.01 -0.64 5.14
CA ALA A 50 -29.07 -1.75 5.17
C ALA A 50 -27.93 -1.57 4.16
N GLN A 51 -28.24 -1.13 2.93
CA GLN A 51 -27.23 -0.79 1.92
C GLN A 51 -26.29 0.31 2.39
N LYS A 52 -26.85 1.41 2.89
CA LYS A 52 -26.07 2.51 3.45
C LYS A 52 -25.17 2.07 4.61
N ALA A 53 -25.69 1.22 5.50
CA ALA A 53 -24.89 0.67 6.61
C ALA A 53 -23.75 -0.25 6.12
N ALA A 54 -23.97 -0.99 5.03
CA ALA A 54 -22.95 -1.82 4.41
C ALA A 54 -21.87 -0.96 3.73
N GLU A 55 -22.26 0.07 2.97
CA GLU A 55 -21.33 1.05 2.39
C GLU A 55 -20.55 1.80 3.48
N GLU A 56 -21.21 2.21 4.56
CA GLU A 56 -20.53 2.85 5.69
C GLU A 56 -19.58 1.89 6.42
N ALA A 57 -19.81 0.58 6.36
CA ALA A 57 -18.93 -0.42 6.97
C ALA A 57 -17.63 -0.64 6.19
N THR A 58 -17.59 -0.35 4.89
CA THR A 58 -16.35 -0.45 4.08
C THR A 58 -15.49 0.79 4.20
N LEU A 59 -16.03 1.91 4.69
CA LEU A 59 -15.27 3.16 4.89
C LEU A 59 -14.26 3.04 6.04
N LEU A 60 -13.00 3.28 5.73
CA LEU A 60 -11.90 3.26 6.71
C LEU A 60 -12.11 4.22 7.90
N PRO A 61 -12.62 5.45 7.73
CA PRO A 61 -12.91 6.32 8.87
C PRO A 61 -13.90 5.70 9.87
N ASN A 62 -14.93 5.02 9.39
CA ASN A 62 -15.93 4.38 10.24
C ASN A 62 -15.37 3.16 10.96
N LEU A 63 -14.53 2.37 10.28
CA LEU A 63 -13.83 1.25 10.90
C LEU A 63 -12.85 1.71 11.98
N LEU A 64 -12.11 2.79 11.74
CA LEU A 64 -11.21 3.37 12.74
C LEU A 64 -11.96 3.92 13.97
N MET A 65 -13.15 4.50 13.77
CA MET A 65 -14.02 4.89 14.89
C MET A 65 -14.50 3.68 15.69
N LYS A 66 -14.97 2.61 15.04
CA LYS A 66 -15.37 1.37 15.72
C LYS A 66 -14.20 0.72 16.46
N TYR A 67 -13.00 0.72 15.86
CA TYR A 67 -11.78 0.27 16.52
C TYR A 67 -11.51 1.05 17.82
N MET A 68 -11.66 2.37 17.80
CA MET A 68 -11.52 3.20 19.00
C MET A 68 -12.53 2.85 20.10
N GLU A 69 -13.76 2.49 19.75
CA GLU A 69 -14.78 2.05 20.71
C GLU A 69 -14.40 0.71 21.34
N ILE A 70 -13.98 -0.27 20.54
CA ILE A 70 -13.50 -1.57 21.02
C ILE A 70 -12.33 -1.37 22.00
N ARG A 71 -11.35 -0.55 21.63
CA ARG A 71 -10.19 -0.22 22.47
C ARG A 71 -10.56 0.46 23.78
N LYS A 72 -11.61 1.29 23.78
CA LYS A 72 -12.12 1.91 25.01
C LYS A 72 -12.76 0.85 25.91
N GLU A 73 -13.53 -0.08 25.36
CA GLU A 73 -14.17 -1.14 26.14
C GLU A 73 -13.13 -2.13 26.72
N GLU A 74 -12.10 -2.51 25.96
CA GLU A 74 -10.96 -3.31 26.45
C GLU A 74 -10.28 -2.71 27.69
N ARG A 75 -10.33 -1.38 27.82
CA ARG A 75 -9.68 -0.62 28.90
C ARG A 75 -10.65 -0.25 30.02
N LYS A 76 -11.88 -0.78 30.03
CA LYS A 76 -12.90 -0.43 31.03
C LYS A 76 -12.48 -0.73 32.47
N ASP A 77 -11.74 -1.81 32.68
CA ASP A 77 -11.26 -2.23 34.01
C ASP A 77 -9.92 -1.58 34.40
N TRP A 78 -9.33 -0.76 33.52
CA TRP A 78 -8.07 -0.07 33.82
C TRP A 78 -8.27 1.08 34.80
N THR A 79 -7.18 1.50 35.44
CA THR A 79 -7.17 2.75 36.21
C THR A 79 -7.51 3.94 35.31
N ARG A 80 -8.14 4.98 35.87
CA ARG A 80 -8.53 6.18 35.12
C ARG A 80 -7.34 6.87 34.41
N ALA A 81 -6.17 6.87 35.03
CA ALA A 81 -4.95 7.38 34.42
C ALA A 81 -4.50 6.51 33.22
N GLY A 82 -4.61 5.18 33.34
CA GLY A 82 -4.33 4.24 32.25
C GLY A 82 -5.30 4.39 31.08
N GLN A 83 -6.60 4.53 31.37
CA GLN A 83 -7.63 4.79 30.35
C GLN A 83 -7.36 6.07 29.56
N ASN A 84 -7.01 7.16 30.26
CA ASN A 84 -6.72 8.45 29.62
C ASN A 84 -5.48 8.38 28.74
N ARG A 85 -4.40 7.74 29.22
CA ARG A 85 -3.17 7.56 28.42
C ARG A 85 -3.43 6.71 27.17
N GLY A 86 -4.10 5.56 27.31
CA GLY A 86 -4.43 4.70 26.18
C GLY A 86 -5.33 5.40 25.17
N THR A 87 -6.34 6.15 25.63
CA THR A 87 -7.23 6.91 24.73
C THR A 87 -6.49 8.00 23.97
N SER A 88 -5.59 8.73 24.63
CA SER A 88 -4.77 9.76 23.98
C SER A 88 -3.83 9.16 22.93
N GLN A 89 -3.20 8.02 23.24
CA GLN A 89 -2.33 7.31 22.32
C GLN A 89 -3.08 6.78 21.09
N ASP A 90 -4.21 6.12 21.30
CA ASP A 90 -5.01 5.58 20.21
C ASP A 90 -5.59 6.72 19.34
N LEU A 91 -6.00 7.85 19.94
CA LEU A 91 -6.48 9.02 19.20
C LEU A 91 -5.39 9.62 18.31
N LYS A 92 -4.15 9.69 18.81
CA LYS A 92 -2.99 10.13 18.02
C LYS A 92 -2.71 9.18 16.86
N ALA A 93 -2.70 7.87 17.10
CA ALA A 93 -2.46 6.88 16.05
C ALA A 93 -3.56 6.94 14.97
N VAL A 94 -4.82 7.06 15.36
CA VAL A 94 -5.95 7.18 14.43
C VAL A 94 -5.91 8.49 13.65
N SER A 95 -5.53 9.61 14.26
CA SER A 95 -5.41 10.88 13.54
C SER A 95 -4.27 10.87 12.52
N GLU A 96 -3.14 10.27 12.86
CA GLU A 96 -2.02 10.06 11.93
C GLU A 96 -2.43 9.15 10.77
N ALA A 97 -3.11 8.04 11.05
CA ALA A 97 -3.63 7.13 10.03
C ALA A 97 -4.63 7.82 9.09
N LEU A 98 -5.61 8.56 9.64
CA LEU A 98 -6.58 9.30 8.84
C LEU A 98 -5.94 10.37 7.97
N SER A 99 -4.92 11.08 8.49
CA SER A 99 -4.16 12.06 7.72
C SER A 99 -3.46 11.41 6.53
N TYR A 100 -2.79 10.28 6.77
CA TYR A 100 -2.10 9.52 5.72
C TYR A 100 -3.07 8.98 4.66
N LEU A 101 -4.16 8.35 5.09
CA LEU A 101 -5.20 7.83 4.20
C LEU A 101 -5.79 8.94 3.33
N ARG A 102 -6.09 10.11 3.93
CA ARG A 102 -6.58 11.28 3.21
C ARG A 102 -5.57 11.82 2.19
N GLN A 103 -4.29 11.89 2.57
CA GLN A 103 -3.22 12.34 1.68
C GLN A 103 -3.06 11.40 0.47
N LYS A 104 -3.28 10.10 0.67
CA LYS A 104 -3.22 9.08 -0.38
C LYS A 104 -4.55 8.87 -1.12
N GLY A 105 -5.62 9.55 -0.71
CA GLY A 105 -6.95 9.40 -1.31
C GLY A 105 -7.60 8.04 -1.04
N LEU A 106 -7.20 7.34 0.03
CA LEU A 106 -7.68 6.00 0.38
C LEU A 106 -8.86 6.13 1.33
N SER A 107 -10.04 5.68 0.92
CA SER A 107 -11.28 5.89 1.67
C SER A 107 -11.97 4.60 2.10
N THR A 108 -11.81 3.52 1.32
CA THR A 108 -12.37 2.20 1.62
C THR A 108 -11.28 1.17 1.93
N VAL A 109 -11.67 0.03 2.50
CA VAL A 109 -10.76 -1.10 2.73
C VAL A 109 -10.16 -1.59 1.42
N GLU A 110 -10.98 -1.68 0.37
CA GLU A 110 -10.55 -2.12 -0.96
C GLU A 110 -9.49 -1.18 -1.56
N ASP A 111 -9.64 0.13 -1.40
CA ASP A 111 -8.64 1.11 -1.82
C ASP A 111 -7.29 0.85 -1.13
N LEU A 112 -7.34 0.58 0.18
CA LEU A 112 -6.14 0.33 0.99
C LEU A 112 -5.48 -1.00 0.63
N GLU A 113 -6.26 -2.07 0.42
CA GLU A 113 -5.74 -3.37 0.00
C GLU A 113 -5.06 -3.29 -1.37
N ALA A 114 -5.72 -2.64 -2.34
CA ALA A 114 -5.15 -2.41 -3.67
C ALA A 114 -3.88 -1.53 -3.60
N PHE A 115 -3.86 -0.53 -2.73
CA PHE A 115 -2.68 0.31 -2.48
C PHE A 115 -1.53 -0.51 -1.87
N LEU A 116 -1.80 -1.38 -0.91
CA LEU A 116 -0.78 -2.24 -0.31
C LEU A 116 -0.22 -3.25 -1.32
N GLU A 117 -1.07 -3.85 -2.16
CA GLU A 117 -0.62 -4.79 -3.17
C GLU A 117 0.22 -4.11 -4.26
N SER A 118 -0.21 -2.95 -4.75
CA SER A 118 0.55 -2.18 -5.74
C SER A 118 1.86 -1.66 -5.17
N SER A 119 1.86 -1.16 -3.93
CA SER A 119 3.06 -0.73 -3.22
C SER A 119 4.03 -1.90 -2.99
N GLY A 120 3.52 -3.08 -2.63
CA GLY A 120 4.32 -4.29 -2.47
C GLY A 120 5.00 -4.74 -3.77
N LYS A 121 4.26 -4.72 -4.90
CA LYS A 121 4.80 -4.99 -6.23
C LYS A 121 5.87 -3.96 -6.61
N SER A 122 5.58 -2.67 -6.44
CA SER A 122 6.52 -1.58 -6.73
C SER A 122 7.82 -1.68 -5.90
N ALA A 123 7.74 -1.99 -4.60
CA ALA A 123 8.92 -2.16 -3.76
C ALA A 123 9.76 -3.39 -4.14
N ALA A 124 9.11 -4.49 -4.52
CA ALA A 124 9.79 -5.68 -5.01
C ALA A 124 10.47 -5.41 -6.37
N ASP A 125 9.77 -4.76 -7.29
CA ASP A 125 10.27 -4.39 -8.61
C ASP A 125 11.45 -3.44 -8.50
N TYR A 126 11.34 -2.41 -7.65
CA TYR A 126 12.43 -1.48 -7.35
C TYR A 126 13.67 -2.22 -6.84
N ARG A 127 13.51 -3.12 -5.86
CA ARG A 127 14.61 -3.93 -5.33
C ARG A 127 15.23 -4.83 -6.39
N ASN A 128 14.40 -5.46 -7.22
CA ASN A 128 14.83 -6.35 -8.30
C ASN A 128 15.59 -5.59 -9.39
N GLN A 129 15.27 -4.32 -9.64
CA GLN A 129 15.99 -3.47 -10.59
C GLN A 129 17.29 -2.90 -10.01
N MET A 130 17.32 -2.59 -8.71
CA MET A 130 18.46 -1.95 -8.05
C MET A 130 19.56 -2.95 -7.67
N LYS A 131 19.20 -4.11 -7.09
CA LYS A 131 20.16 -5.12 -6.61
C LYS A 131 21.16 -5.61 -7.68
N PRO A 132 20.77 -5.94 -8.92
CA PRO A 132 21.72 -6.36 -9.94
C PRO A 132 22.64 -5.20 -10.38
N LYS A 133 22.13 -3.96 -10.46
CA LYS A 133 22.93 -2.78 -10.81
C LYS A 133 23.98 -2.46 -9.74
N GLU A 134 23.60 -2.50 -8.47
CA GLU A 134 24.55 -2.34 -7.36
C GLU A 134 25.59 -3.46 -7.30
N ALA A 135 25.17 -4.70 -7.56
CA ALA A 135 26.08 -5.83 -7.62
C ALA A 135 27.09 -5.67 -8.77
N ARG A 136 26.62 -5.24 -9.95
CA ARG A 136 27.47 -4.99 -11.11
C ARG A 136 28.44 -3.84 -10.87
N SER A 137 27.98 -2.71 -10.33
CA SER A 137 28.84 -1.58 -9.95
C SER A 137 29.97 -2.02 -9.00
N LYS A 138 29.65 -2.82 -7.98
CA LYS A 138 30.68 -3.36 -7.04
C LYS A 138 31.69 -4.27 -7.72
N VAL A 139 31.26 -5.06 -8.71
CA VAL A 139 32.15 -5.91 -9.50
C VAL A 139 33.08 -5.05 -10.35
N ILE A 140 32.56 -4.03 -11.02
CA ILE A 140 33.35 -3.08 -11.81
C ILE A 140 34.39 -2.37 -10.93
N ASP A 141 33.97 -1.83 -9.78
CA ASP A 141 34.88 -1.22 -8.79
C ASP A 141 36.01 -2.17 -8.38
N GLY A 142 35.65 -3.44 -8.09
CA GLY A 142 36.61 -4.47 -7.73
C GLY A 142 37.59 -4.79 -8.87
N ILE A 143 37.13 -4.80 -10.12
CA ILE A 143 37.97 -5.04 -11.30
C ILE A 143 38.93 -3.86 -11.50
N LEU A 144 38.43 -2.62 -11.44
CA LEU A 144 39.24 -1.42 -11.59
C LEU A 144 40.31 -1.34 -10.51
N ALA A 145 39.95 -1.56 -9.24
CA ALA A 145 40.89 -1.61 -8.12
C ALA A 145 41.90 -2.76 -8.24
N SER A 146 41.48 -3.92 -8.73
CA SER A 146 42.40 -5.05 -8.96
C SER A 146 43.36 -4.77 -10.11
N ARG A 147 42.91 -4.08 -11.17
CA ARG A 147 43.78 -3.65 -12.28
C ARG A 147 44.82 -2.63 -11.80
N THR A 148 44.46 -1.68 -10.94
CA THR A 148 45.42 -0.72 -10.36
C THR A 148 46.42 -1.44 -9.45
N ASP A 149 45.96 -2.30 -8.54
CA ASP A 149 46.81 -3.08 -7.64
C ASP A 149 47.78 -3.99 -8.42
N CYS A 150 47.31 -4.64 -9.49
CA CYS A 150 48.17 -5.43 -10.36
C CYS A 150 49.24 -4.56 -11.03
N LYS A 151 48.91 -3.36 -11.54
CA LYS A 151 49.89 -2.46 -12.16
C LYS A 151 50.95 -1.99 -11.16
N GLU A 152 50.54 -1.58 -9.96
CA GLU A 152 51.43 -1.04 -8.92
C GLU A 152 52.34 -2.12 -8.32
N CYS A 153 51.79 -3.32 -8.04
CA CYS A 153 52.52 -4.38 -7.35
C CYS A 153 53.32 -5.30 -8.30
N LYS A 154 53.11 -5.22 -9.63
CA LYS A 154 53.83 -6.00 -10.65
C LYS A 154 55.36 -6.03 -10.48
N PRO A 155 56.07 -4.89 -10.34
CA PRO A 155 57.54 -4.90 -10.24
C PRO A 155 58.05 -5.63 -8.99
N VAL A 156 57.33 -5.54 -7.86
CA VAL A 156 57.68 -6.24 -6.61
C VAL A 156 57.38 -7.73 -6.73
N TYR A 157 56.26 -8.08 -7.36
CA TYR A 157 55.85 -9.46 -7.59
C TYR A 157 56.79 -10.19 -8.57
N GLU A 158 57.27 -9.53 -9.63
CA GLU A 158 58.28 -10.08 -10.54
C GLU A 158 59.62 -10.34 -9.85
N LYS A 159 60.05 -9.44 -8.95
CA LYS A 159 61.23 -9.68 -8.10
C LYS A 159 61.02 -10.89 -7.19
N TYR A 160 59.86 -11.01 -6.56
CA TYR A 160 59.50 -12.18 -5.75
C TYR A 160 59.51 -13.49 -6.55
N GLN A 161 58.99 -13.48 -7.79
CA GLN A 161 58.97 -14.67 -8.65
C GLN A 161 60.37 -15.18 -8.98
N LYS A 162 61.34 -14.26 -9.19
CA LYS A 162 62.74 -14.59 -9.51
C LYS A 162 63.54 -15.14 -8.33
N ILE A 163 63.00 -15.13 -7.11
CA ILE A 163 63.62 -15.74 -5.93
C ILE A 163 63.26 -17.24 -5.89
N PHE A 164 64.28 -18.09 -6.06
CA PHE A 164 64.14 -19.55 -6.04
C PHE A 164 64.48 -20.17 -4.67
N PHE A 165 65.35 -19.54 -3.89
CA PHE A 165 65.76 -20.08 -2.60
C PHE A 165 64.67 -19.86 -1.54
N LYS A 166 64.22 -20.95 -0.91
CA LYS A 166 62.99 -20.99 -0.09
C LYS A 166 63.02 -20.00 1.08
N LYS A 167 64.12 -19.95 1.84
CA LYS A 167 64.25 -19.09 3.03
C LYS A 167 64.24 -17.59 2.69
N THR A 168 64.88 -17.19 1.59
CA THR A 168 64.91 -15.79 1.15
C THR A 168 63.58 -15.37 0.52
N LYS A 169 62.91 -16.30 -0.17
CA LYS A 169 61.57 -16.07 -0.73
C LYS A 169 60.54 -15.80 0.37
N GLU A 170 60.62 -16.54 1.46
CA GLU A 170 59.70 -16.39 2.60
C GLU A 170 59.92 -15.07 3.35
N LYS A 171 61.19 -14.68 3.58
CA LYS A 171 61.52 -13.35 4.12
C LYS A 171 61.04 -12.21 3.24
N PHE A 172 61.28 -12.29 1.92
CA PHE A 172 60.83 -11.26 0.96
C PHE A 172 59.30 -11.10 0.96
N LYS A 173 58.55 -12.21 1.10
CA LYS A 173 57.09 -12.16 1.21
C LYS A 173 56.60 -11.49 2.50
N GLN A 174 57.36 -11.59 3.59
CA GLN A 174 57.03 -10.93 4.86
C GLN A 174 57.34 -9.43 4.81
N GLU A 175 58.42 -9.04 4.14
CA GLU A 175 58.85 -7.63 3.99
C GLU A 175 58.02 -6.87 2.96
N HIS A 176 57.44 -7.56 1.97
CA HIS A 176 56.69 -6.95 0.86
C HIS A 176 55.22 -7.42 0.81
N PRO A 177 54.31 -6.74 1.52
CA PRO A 177 52.87 -7.05 1.47
C PRO A 177 52.27 -6.89 0.07
N GLU A 178 52.93 -6.16 -0.84
CA GLU A 178 52.58 -6.00 -2.25
C GLU A 178 52.50 -7.35 -2.98
N VAL A 179 53.27 -8.36 -2.56
CA VAL A 179 53.23 -9.71 -3.13
C VAL A 179 51.88 -10.36 -2.88
N ALA A 180 51.35 -10.22 -1.67
CA ALA A 180 50.03 -10.74 -1.31
C ALA A 180 48.91 -9.94 -1.99
N ARG A 181 49.07 -8.61 -2.08
CA ARG A 181 48.13 -7.71 -2.74
C ARG A 181 48.01 -8.04 -4.24
N TYR A 182 49.12 -8.23 -4.94
CA TYR A 182 49.15 -8.67 -6.34
C TYR A 182 48.45 -10.02 -6.53
N ALA A 183 48.75 -11.01 -5.67
CA ALA A 183 48.14 -12.34 -5.76
C ALA A 183 46.62 -12.29 -5.57
N LYS A 184 46.14 -11.46 -4.64
CA LYS A 184 44.69 -11.25 -4.40
C LYS A 184 44.01 -10.57 -5.59
N ALA A 185 44.62 -9.50 -6.13
CA ALA A 185 44.11 -8.78 -7.29
C ALA A 185 44.07 -9.67 -8.55
N ALA A 186 45.13 -10.42 -8.82
CA ALA A 186 45.18 -11.37 -9.94
C ALA A 186 44.13 -12.48 -9.80
N ALA A 187 43.94 -13.02 -8.58
CA ALA A 187 42.91 -14.01 -8.31
C ALA A 187 41.48 -13.45 -8.45
N TYR A 188 41.27 -12.17 -8.14
CA TYR A 188 39.99 -11.50 -8.34
C TYR A 188 39.69 -11.31 -9.83
N LEU A 189 40.65 -10.83 -10.62
CA LEU A 189 40.51 -10.69 -12.08
C LEU A 189 40.23 -12.03 -12.76
N ALA A 190 40.85 -13.12 -12.30
CA ALA A 190 40.58 -14.46 -12.83
C ALA A 190 39.14 -14.96 -12.59
N LYS A 191 38.42 -14.40 -11.60
CA LYS A 191 37.01 -14.74 -11.32
C LYS A 191 36.02 -13.99 -12.22
N HIS A 192 36.49 -12.99 -12.97
CA HIS A 192 35.68 -12.17 -13.87
C HIS A 192 36.23 -12.27 -15.30
N PRO A 193 36.18 -13.46 -15.94
CA PRO A 193 36.74 -13.68 -17.28
C PRO A 193 35.97 -12.93 -18.36
N ASP A 194 34.68 -12.64 -18.16
CA ASP A 194 33.83 -11.93 -19.12
C ASP A 194 34.27 -10.46 -19.31
N ASP A 195 34.87 -9.87 -18.26
CA ASP A 195 35.39 -8.49 -18.26
C ASP A 195 36.89 -8.42 -18.60
N LYS A 196 37.46 -9.53 -19.09
CA LYS A 196 38.88 -9.63 -19.41
C LYS A 196 39.25 -8.75 -20.60
N ASP A 197 38.37 -8.68 -21.59
CA ASP A 197 38.59 -7.95 -22.84
C ASP A 197 38.08 -6.49 -22.76
N SER A 198 37.26 -6.16 -21.76
CA SER A 198 36.72 -4.82 -21.55
C SER A 198 37.82 -3.81 -21.23
N THR A 199 37.81 -2.66 -21.91
CA THR A 199 38.77 -1.60 -21.63
C THR A 199 38.48 -0.90 -20.30
N GLN A 200 39.49 -0.23 -19.73
CA GLN A 200 39.28 0.55 -18.51
C GLN A 200 38.23 1.65 -18.71
N LYS A 201 38.17 2.24 -19.91
CA LYS A 201 37.18 3.28 -20.26
C LYS A 201 35.77 2.71 -20.33
N GLU A 202 35.57 1.57 -21.02
CA GLU A 202 34.26 0.90 -21.10
C GLU A 202 33.70 0.56 -19.72
N LEU A 203 34.54 0.05 -18.81
CA LEU A 203 34.11 -0.25 -17.45
C LEU A 203 33.74 1.01 -16.66
N GLN A 204 34.43 2.13 -16.89
CA GLN A 204 34.11 3.41 -16.26
C GLN A 204 32.80 4.00 -16.82
N GLU A 205 32.58 3.93 -18.13
CA GLU A 205 31.33 4.36 -18.78
C GLU A 205 30.14 3.51 -18.30
N GLU A 206 30.30 2.18 -18.21
CA GLU A 206 29.29 1.29 -17.64
C GLU A 206 29.01 1.64 -16.17
N GLN A 207 30.03 1.99 -15.39
CA GLN A 207 29.84 2.40 -14.01
C GLN A 207 29.06 3.71 -13.89
N GLU A 208 29.39 4.73 -14.68
CA GLU A 208 28.69 6.01 -14.68
C GLU A 208 27.21 5.83 -15.04
N THR A 209 26.93 5.08 -16.11
CA THR A 209 25.55 4.76 -16.51
C THR A 209 24.78 3.99 -15.42
N LEU A 210 25.39 2.99 -14.77
CA LEU A 210 24.76 2.27 -13.65
C LEU A 210 24.46 3.18 -12.46
N LEU A 211 25.34 4.13 -12.15
CA LEU A 211 25.13 5.10 -11.06
C LEU A 211 24.01 6.08 -11.39
N GLU A 212 23.92 6.55 -12.64
CA GLU A 212 22.81 7.38 -13.11
C GLU A 212 21.48 6.63 -13.04
N GLU A 213 21.42 5.37 -13.50
CA GLU A 213 20.22 4.54 -13.42
C GLU A 213 19.80 4.28 -11.98
N ILE A 214 20.74 4.02 -11.07
CA ILE A 214 20.45 3.87 -9.64
C ILE A 214 19.94 5.19 -9.04
N ALA A 215 20.47 6.33 -9.45
CA ALA A 215 20.01 7.64 -8.99
C ALA A 215 18.60 7.96 -9.49
N ALA A 216 18.30 7.66 -10.75
CA ALA A 216 16.98 7.84 -11.35
C ALA A 216 15.91 6.93 -10.71
N LEU A 217 16.29 5.73 -10.26
CA LEU A 217 15.39 4.87 -9.52
C LEU A 217 15.05 5.46 -8.14
N LYS A 218 15.98 6.15 -7.48
CA LYS A 218 15.79 6.74 -6.13
C LYS A 218 14.89 7.97 -6.10
N THR A 219 14.62 8.61 -7.24
CA THR A 219 13.71 9.75 -7.31
C THR A 219 12.24 9.27 -7.32
N PRO A 220 11.39 9.76 -6.40
CA PRO A 220 10.01 9.32 -6.23
C PRO A 220 9.08 9.70 -7.39
#